data_AF-A0A2R7L6P3-F1
#
_entry.id   AF-A0A2R7L6P3-F1
#
_cell.length_a   1.000
_cell.length_b   1.000
_cell.length_c   1.000
_cell.angle_alpha   90.00
_cell.angle_beta   90.00
_cell.angle_gamma   90.00
#
_symmetry.space_group_name_H-M   'P 1'
#
loop_
_entity.id
_entity.type
_entity.pdbx_description
1 polymer ?
#
loop_
_entity_poly.entity_id
_entity_poly.type
_entity_poly.pdbx_seq_one_letter_code
_entity_poly.pdbx_strand_id
1 'polypeptide(L)'
;MSLTVLFAMLFQTVHSYEHLYKQLYQKHCDHHYVDGQNQITHSHSVDSNCHVCHFAFSTFIPSAFQTLSFHKVNFETSYVFFYTKVASNFFKGSLFALRAPPTLV
;
A
#
# COMPACT_ATOMS: atom_id res chain seq x y z
N MET A 1 -5.77 -0.97 66.74
CA MET A 1 -7.09 -0.78 66.10
C MET A 1 -7.32 0.66 65.64
N SER A 2 -7.10 1.69 66.45
CA SER A 2 -7.25 3.09 66.00
C SER A 2 -6.19 3.54 64.97
N LEU A 3 -4.92 3.16 65.17
CA LEU A 3 -3.83 3.55 64.26
C LEU A 3 -3.95 2.92 62.88
N THR A 4 -4.40 1.66 62.80
CA THR A 4 -4.57 0.93 61.54
C THR A 4 -5.65 1.55 60.66
N VAL A 5 -6.75 2.03 61.27
CA VAL A 5 -7.79 2.78 60.56
C VAL A 5 -7.25 4.11 60.03
N LEU A 6 -6.44 4.81 60.83
CA LEU A 6 -5.86 6.09 60.45
C LEU A 6 -4.85 5.95 59.30
N PHE A 7 -4.02 4.89 59.31
CA PHE A 7 -3.15 4.55 58.18
C PHE A 7 -3.96 4.19 56.93
N ALA A 8 -5.03 3.40 57.06
CA ALA A 8 -5.88 3.05 55.92
C ALA A 8 -6.50 4.30 55.28
N MET A 9 -7.01 5.24 56.09
CA MET A 9 -7.53 6.52 55.61
C MET A 9 -6.45 7.35 54.92
N LEU A 10 -5.23 7.41 55.49
CA LEU A 10 -4.12 8.17 54.92
C LEU A 10 -3.64 7.60 53.58
N PHE A 11 -3.53 6.27 53.45
CA PHE A 11 -3.12 5.66 52.17
C PHE A 11 -4.17 5.86 51.09
N GLN A 12 -5.46 5.79 51.44
CA GLN A 12 -6.55 6.07 50.50
C GLN A 12 -6.53 7.52 50.02
N THR A 13 -6.28 8.49 50.91
CA THR A 13 -6.24 9.91 50.54
C THR A 13 -5.01 10.24 49.68
N VAL A 14 -3.83 9.70 50.01
CA VAL A 14 -2.61 9.89 49.21
C VAL A 14 -2.80 9.34 47.79
N HIS A 15 -3.34 8.13 47.65
CA HIS A 15 -3.59 7.54 46.32
C HIS A 15 -4.62 8.35 45.51
N SER A 16 -5.66 8.85 46.17
CA SER A 16 -6.63 9.76 45.52
C SER A 16 -5.99 11.07 45.06
N TYR A 17 -5.03 11.61 45.82
CA TYR A 17 -4.32 12.84 45.44
C TYR A 17 -3.38 12.61 44.26
N GLU A 18 -2.69 11.47 44.20
CA GLU A 18 -1.89 11.08 43.04
C GLU A 18 -2.74 10.97 41.77
N HIS A 19 -3.93 10.38 41.86
CA HIS A 19 -4.85 10.32 40.73
C HIS A 19 -5.32 11.71 40.28
N LEU A 20 -5.69 12.58 41.24
CA LEU A 20 -6.07 13.96 40.94
C LEU A 20 -4.92 14.74 40.28
N TYR A 21 -3.70 14.60 40.81
CA TYR A 21 -2.51 15.20 40.25
C TYR A 21 -2.28 14.70 38.81
N LYS A 22 -2.33 13.39 38.58
CA LYS A 22 -2.22 12.82 37.23
C LYS A 22 -3.29 13.39 36.31
N GLN A 23 -4.55 13.50 36.74
CA GLN A 23 -5.63 14.06 35.91
C GLN A 23 -5.45 15.55 35.59
N LEU A 24 -4.99 16.35 36.56
CA LEU A 24 -4.75 17.79 36.37
C LEU A 24 -3.53 18.09 35.49
N TYR A 25 -2.48 17.26 35.60
CA TYR A 25 -1.25 17.41 34.84
C TYR A 25 -1.23 16.59 33.54
N GLN A 26 -2.22 15.71 33.34
CA GLN A 26 -2.45 15.08 32.05
C GLN A 26 -2.74 16.18 31.04
N LYS A 27 -1.91 16.30 30.02
CA LYS A 27 -2.09 17.28 28.96
C LYS A 27 -3.46 17.07 28.33
N HIS A 28 -4.29 18.12 28.31
CA HIS A 28 -5.51 18.13 27.53
C HIS A 28 -5.14 17.99 26.06
N CYS A 29 -5.59 16.92 25.41
CA CYS A 29 -5.32 16.68 24.01
C CYS A 29 -6.56 17.08 23.21
N ASP A 30 -6.47 18.20 22.50
CA ASP A 30 -7.50 18.64 21.57
C ASP A 30 -7.46 17.74 20.33
N HIS A 31 -8.39 16.80 20.26
CA HIS A 31 -8.53 15.92 19.11
C HIS A 31 -9.30 16.65 18.01
N HIS A 32 -8.58 17.13 16.98
CA HIS A 32 -9.22 17.53 15.73
C HIS A 32 -9.60 16.28 14.94
N TYR A 33 -10.84 15.83 15.10
CA TYR A 33 -11.39 14.71 14.33
C TYR A 33 -11.62 15.17 12.88
N VAL A 34 -10.94 14.52 11.94
CA VAL A 34 -11.19 14.66 10.49
C VAL A 34 -11.96 13.41 10.05
N ASP A 35 -13.09 13.60 9.37
CA ASP A 35 -13.91 12.49 8.87
C ASP A 35 -13.07 11.53 8.02
N GLY A 36 -13.09 10.24 8.39
CA GLY A 36 -12.32 9.18 7.73
C GLY A 36 -10.90 8.95 8.26
N GLN A 37 -10.40 9.73 9.22
CA GLN A 37 -9.10 9.54 9.86
C GLN A 37 -9.24 9.25 11.36
N ASN A 38 -9.62 8.01 11.69
CA ASN A 38 -9.59 7.54 13.07
C ASN A 38 -8.12 7.38 13.51
N GLN A 39 -7.58 8.37 14.22
CA GLN A 39 -6.22 8.30 14.76
C GLN A 39 -6.19 7.37 15.99
N ILE A 40 -5.58 6.19 15.81
CA ILE A 40 -5.39 5.15 16.86
C ILE A 40 -4.22 5.51 17.81
N THR A 41 -3.65 6.71 17.68
CA THR A 41 -2.39 7.10 18.33
C THR A 41 -2.56 7.64 19.75
N HIS A 42 -3.79 7.74 20.26
CA HIS A 42 -4.06 8.34 21.58
C HIS A 42 -4.67 7.37 22.61
N SER A 43 -4.40 6.08 22.48
CA SER A 43 -4.70 5.11 23.54
C SER A 43 -3.54 5.07 24.53
N HIS A 44 -3.63 5.84 25.62
CA HIS A 44 -2.76 5.66 26.78
C HIS A 44 -2.97 4.24 27.31
N SER A 45 -1.94 3.39 27.14
CA SER A 45 -1.90 1.99 27.55
C SER A 45 -3.16 1.20 27.18
N VAL A 46 -3.14 0.53 26.03
CA VAL A 46 -4.06 -0.60 25.81
C VAL A 46 -3.78 -1.57 26.95
N ASP A 47 -4.66 -1.61 27.96
CA ASP A 47 -4.60 -2.64 28.96
C ASP A 47 -4.87 -3.95 28.23
N SER A 48 -3.81 -4.72 28.04
CA SER A 48 -3.90 -6.00 27.36
C SER A 48 -4.69 -7.01 28.19
N ASN A 49 -5.12 -6.66 29.41
CA ASN A 49 -5.85 -7.55 30.29
C ASN A 49 -7.33 -7.19 30.39
N CYS A 50 -8.18 -8.16 30.07
CA CYS A 50 -9.61 -8.10 30.35
C CYS A 50 -9.87 -8.22 31.86
N HIS A 51 -10.26 -7.16 32.56
CA HIS A 51 -10.52 -7.19 34.01
C HIS A 51 -11.71 -8.08 34.44
N VAL A 52 -12.58 -8.45 33.50
CA VAL A 52 -13.73 -9.33 33.76
C VAL A 52 -13.33 -10.81 33.71
N CYS A 53 -12.38 -11.14 32.83
CA CYS A 53 -12.05 -12.50 32.46
C CYS A 53 -10.57 -12.88 32.66
N HIS A 54 -9.75 -11.91 33.10
CA HIS A 54 -8.30 -12.00 33.30
C HIS A 54 -7.53 -12.56 32.09
N PHE A 55 -8.04 -12.32 30.88
CA PHE A 55 -7.41 -12.74 29.63
C PHE A 55 -6.43 -11.67 29.14
N ALA A 56 -5.19 -12.07 28.82
CA ALA A 56 -4.13 -11.20 28.32
C ALA A 56 -3.99 -11.30 26.79
N PHE A 57 -4.21 -10.20 26.07
CA PHE A 57 -4.00 -10.10 24.63
C PHE A 57 -2.49 -10.02 24.31
N SER A 58 -1.98 -10.99 23.56
CA SER A 58 -0.61 -10.97 23.03
C SER A 58 -0.53 -10.08 21.79
N THR A 59 0.51 -9.25 21.69
CA THR A 59 0.79 -8.42 20.51
C THR A 59 1.59 -9.16 19.43
N PHE A 60 1.89 -10.44 19.65
CA PHE A 60 2.67 -11.24 18.70
C PHE A 60 1.78 -11.80 17.59
N ILE A 61 2.02 -11.34 16.36
CA ILE A 61 1.42 -11.91 15.14
C ILE A 61 2.51 -12.71 14.42
N PRO A 62 2.39 -14.04 14.27
CA PRO A 62 3.35 -14.81 13.50
C PRO A 62 3.27 -14.41 12.03
N SER A 63 4.38 -13.89 11.48
CA SER A 63 4.46 -13.57 10.06
C SER A 63 4.66 -14.83 9.24
N ALA A 64 3.58 -15.34 8.64
CA ALA A 64 3.66 -16.36 7.60
C ALA A 64 3.90 -15.66 6.25
N PHE A 65 5.15 -15.45 5.87
CA PHE A 65 5.48 -14.96 4.54
C PHE A 65 5.21 -16.06 3.51
N GLN A 66 4.25 -15.82 2.61
CA GLN A 66 4.00 -16.71 1.49
C GLN A 66 4.92 -16.32 0.34
N THR A 67 5.70 -17.28 -0.16
CA THR A 67 6.62 -17.06 -1.27
C THR A 67 5.84 -16.90 -2.58
N LEU A 68 6.01 -15.77 -3.25
CA LEU A 68 5.45 -15.55 -4.59
C LEU A 68 6.47 -16.01 -5.64
N SER A 69 6.12 -17.00 -6.45
CA SER A 69 6.92 -17.41 -7.60
C SER A 69 6.34 -16.82 -8.89
N PHE A 70 7.19 -16.15 -9.66
CA PHE A 70 6.82 -15.59 -10.96
C PHE A 70 7.40 -16.48 -12.06
N HIS A 71 6.54 -17.04 -12.90
CA HIS A 71 6.97 -17.79 -14.07
C HIS A 71 7.14 -16.85 -15.26
N LYS A 72 8.37 -16.69 -15.75
CA LYS A 72 8.64 -15.91 -16.98
C LYS A 72 8.23 -16.74 -18.20
N VAL A 73 7.17 -16.33 -18.88
CA VAL A 73 6.81 -16.90 -20.18
C VAL A 73 7.69 -16.24 -21.25
N ASN A 74 8.61 -17.01 -21.84
CA ASN A 74 9.37 -16.56 -23.00
C ASN A 74 8.56 -16.89 -24.26
N PHE A 75 8.24 -15.88 -25.05
CA PHE A 75 7.67 -16.04 -26.38
C PHE A 75 8.77 -15.87 -27.41
N GLU A 76 9.03 -16.90 -28.22
CA GLU A 76 9.94 -16.78 -29.35
C GLU A 76 9.18 -16.13 -30.52
N THR A 77 9.52 -14.87 -30.82
CA THR A 77 9.02 -14.22 -32.03
C THR A 77 9.91 -14.58 -33.22
N SER A 78 9.39 -15.38 -34.15
CA SER A 78 10.09 -15.65 -35.41
C SER A 78 10.08 -14.39 -36.28
N TYR A 79 11.27 -13.85 -36.56
CA TYR A 79 11.45 -12.75 -37.51
C TYR A 79 11.47 -13.31 -38.93
N VAL A 80 10.49 -12.93 -39.75
CA VAL A 80 10.51 -13.23 -41.18
C VAL A 80 11.17 -12.07 -41.93
N PHE A 81 12.38 -12.31 -42.43
CA PHE A 81 13.06 -11.37 -43.33
C PHE A 81 12.58 -11.60 -44.76
N PHE A 82 11.82 -10.64 -45.30
CA PHE A 82 11.46 -10.63 -46.71
C PHE A 82 12.40 -9.71 -47.49
N TYR A 83 13.18 -10.28 -48.42
CA TYR A 83 13.88 -9.51 -49.45
C TYR A 83 12.93 -9.33 -50.64
N THR A 84 12.29 -8.18 -50.75
CA THR A 84 11.59 -7.79 -51.98
C THR A 84 12.66 -7.41 -53.01
N LYS A 85 12.82 -8.22 -54.06
CA LYS A 85 13.58 -7.78 -55.25
C LYS A 85 12.78 -6.67 -55.92
N VAL A 86 13.20 -5.43 -55.71
CA VAL A 86 12.71 -4.29 -56.50
C VAL A 86 13.16 -4.53 -57.94
N ALA A 87 12.24 -4.92 -58.80
CA ALA A 87 12.49 -4.97 -60.24
C ALA A 87 12.65 -3.52 -60.71
N SER A 88 13.89 -3.05 -60.78
CA SER A 88 14.21 -1.79 -61.45
C SER A 88 13.93 -1.99 -62.94
N ASN A 89 12.78 -1.53 -63.40
CA ASN A 89 12.49 -1.37 -64.81
C ASN A 89 13.38 -0.22 -65.32
N PHE A 90 14.66 -0.54 -65.54
CA PHE A 90 15.61 0.33 -66.20
C PHE A 90 15.01 0.70 -67.56
N PHE A 91 14.81 1.99 -67.80
CA PHE A 91 14.36 2.53 -69.09
C PHE A 91 15.24 1.97 -70.20
N LYS A 92 14.73 0.98 -70.95
CA LYS A 92 15.34 0.57 -72.22
C LYS A 92 14.99 1.65 -73.23
N GLY A 93 15.96 2.52 -73.49
CA GLY A 93 15.85 3.63 -74.41
C GLY A 93 15.23 3.24 -75.76
N SER A 94 14.44 4.19 -76.28
CA SER A 94 13.71 4.17 -77.54
C SER A 94 12.39 3.38 -77.56
N LEU A 95 11.36 3.96 -76.95
CA LEU A 95 9.99 3.79 -77.43
C LEU A 95 9.91 4.46 -78.81
N PHE A 96 10.12 3.67 -79.86
CA PHE A 96 9.72 4.04 -81.22
C PHE A 96 8.19 4.10 -81.25
N ALA A 97 7.62 5.22 -80.79
CA ALA A 97 6.25 5.57 -81.08
C ALA A 97 6.15 5.73 -82.61
N LEU A 98 5.58 4.72 -83.26
CA LEU A 98 5.32 4.66 -84.70
C LEU A 98 4.62 5.96 -85.14
N ARG A 99 5.31 6.82 -85.90
CA ARG A 99 4.69 7.84 -86.76
C ARG A 99 4.14 7.20 -88.03
N ALA A 100 3.41 6.09 -87.90
CA ALA A 100 2.73 5.47 -89.03
C ALA A 100 1.30 6.03 -89.13
N PRO A 101 0.86 6.48 -90.32
CA PRO A 101 -0.49 6.98 -90.52
C PRO A 101 -1.53 5.85 -90.40
N PRO A 102 -2.76 6.14 -89.93
CA PRO A 102 -3.79 5.14 -89.69
C PRO A 102 -4.19 4.42 -90.98
N THR A 103 -4.22 3.09 -90.95
CA THR A 103 -4.76 2.26 -92.02
C THR A 103 -6.28 2.29 -91.99
N LEU A 104 -6.91 2.66 -93.11
CA LEU A 104 -8.35 2.47 -93.32
C LEU A 104 -8.60 1.01 -93.71
N VAL A 105 -9.34 0.29 -92.86
CA VAL A 105 -10.12 -0.89 -93.26
C VAL A 105 -11.49 -0.76 -92.62
#